data_AF-A0A7V1LMU0-F1
#
_entry.id   AF-A0A7V1LMU0-F1
#
_cell.length_a   1.000
_cell.length_b   1.000
_cell.length_c   1.000
_cell.angle_alpha   90.00
_cell.angle_beta   90.00
_cell.angle_gamma   90.00
#
_symmetry.space_group_name_H-M   'P 1'
#
loop_
_entity.id
_entity.type
_entity.pdbx_description
1 polymer ?
#
loop_
_entity_poly.entity_id
_entity_poly.type
_entity_poly.pdbx_seq_one_letter_code
_entity_poly.pdbx_strand_id
1 'polypeptide(L)'
;GGLLGGFLAARDGLKYWLLPMTFAINLPDVVYVLLSYYQTDNIFWINVAVAIEQLGYGFGFTAYMLYMIYVSESGSHKTAHFAITTGFMALGMMIPGMFSGWLQEQIGYQNFFIWVIISIIPAIWVTRFINISPEFGKKKQA
;
A
#
# COMPACT_ATOMS: atom_id res chain seq x y z
N GLY A 1 1.62 -5.33 10.89
CA GLY A 1 0.62 -5.05 9.82
C GLY A 1 0.10 -6.32 9.16
N GLY A 2 0.93 -7.01 8.38
CA GLY A 2 0.41 -8.01 7.42
C GLY A 2 -0.29 -9.24 8.00
N LEU A 3 0.17 -9.75 9.15
CA LEU A 3 -0.53 -10.85 9.84
C LEU A 3 -1.98 -10.47 10.22
N LEU A 4 -2.18 -9.26 10.74
CA LEU A 4 -3.52 -8.74 11.06
C LEU A 4 -4.34 -8.56 9.79
N GLY A 5 -3.72 -8.10 8.70
CA GLY A 5 -4.37 -7.95 7.40
C GLY A 5 -4.87 -9.28 6.85
N GLY A 6 -4.03 -10.31 6.87
CA GLY A 6 -4.38 -11.64 6.40
C GLY A 6 -5.51 -12.24 7.23
N PHE A 7 -5.46 -12.09 8.56
CA PHE A 7 -6.50 -12.58 9.46
C PHE A 7 -7.86 -11.90 9.23
N LEU A 8 -7.89 -10.57 9.10
CA LEU A 8 -9.12 -9.82 8.90
C LEU A 8 -9.72 -10.05 7.50
N ALA A 9 -8.88 -10.09 6.47
CA ALA A 9 -9.32 -10.46 5.12
C ALA A 9 -9.84 -11.91 5.07
N ALA A 10 -9.24 -12.83 5.85
CA ALA A 10 -9.73 -14.19 5.99
C ALA A 10 -11.11 -14.29 6.66
N ARG A 11 -11.44 -13.35 7.55
CA ARG A 11 -12.72 -13.32 8.26
C ARG A 11 -13.83 -12.68 7.45
N ASP A 12 -13.63 -11.45 6.97
CA ASP A 12 -14.70 -10.63 6.39
C ASP A 12 -14.60 -10.50 4.86
N GLY A 13 -13.52 -11.02 4.26
CA GLY A 13 -13.25 -10.98 2.83
C GLY A 13 -12.45 -9.76 2.39
N LEU A 14 -11.73 -9.89 1.27
CA LEU A 14 -10.86 -8.83 0.77
C LEU A 14 -11.66 -7.60 0.30
N LYS A 15 -12.84 -7.79 -0.31
CA LYS A 15 -13.67 -6.69 -0.83
C LYS A 15 -14.02 -5.65 0.25
N TYR A 16 -14.35 -6.11 1.45
CA TYR A 16 -14.69 -5.24 2.58
C TYR A 16 -13.45 -4.48 3.09
N TRP A 17 -12.33 -5.20 3.21
CA TRP A 17 -11.10 -4.64 3.78
C TRP A 17 -10.25 -3.84 2.78
N LEU A 18 -10.50 -3.95 1.47
CA LEU A 18 -9.71 -3.29 0.42
C LEU A 18 -9.55 -1.79 0.68
N LEU A 19 -10.65 -1.08 0.89
CA LEU A 19 -10.62 0.37 1.08
C LEU A 19 -9.95 0.77 2.42
N PRO A 20 -10.32 0.19 3.58
CA PRO A 20 -9.59 0.41 4.83
C PRO A 20 -8.09 0.10 4.74
N MET A 21 -7.72 -0.97 4.05
CA MET A 21 -6.33 -1.38 3.84
C MET A 21 -5.57 -0.38 2.97
N THR A 22 -6.20 0.14 1.90
CA THR A 22 -5.63 1.22 1.08
C THR A 22 -5.42 2.48 1.91
N PHE A 23 -6.36 2.87 2.77
CA PHE A 23 -6.14 4.00 3.67
C PHE A 23 -5.00 3.73 4.67
N ALA A 24 -4.90 2.51 5.20
CA ALA A 24 -3.88 2.16 6.18
C ALA A 24 -2.46 2.14 5.63
N ILE A 25 -2.24 1.82 4.34
CA ILE A 25 -0.90 1.92 3.73
C ILE A 25 -0.52 3.36 3.37
N ASN A 26 -1.50 4.23 3.07
CA ASN A 26 -1.23 5.57 2.55
C ASN A 26 -1.32 6.68 3.62
N LEU A 27 -2.32 6.65 4.51
CA LEU A 27 -2.50 7.70 5.53
C LEU A 27 -1.30 7.88 6.47
N PRO A 28 -0.60 6.80 6.89
CA PRO A 28 0.58 6.97 7.72
C PRO A 28 1.70 7.76 7.06
N ASP A 29 1.75 7.92 5.74
CA ASP A 29 2.77 8.75 5.06
C ASP A 29 2.75 10.21 5.53
N VAL A 30 1.64 10.67 6.12
CA VAL A 30 1.53 11.99 6.75
C VAL A 30 2.56 12.17 7.86
N VAL A 31 3.01 11.10 8.51
CA VAL A 31 4.09 11.18 9.51
C VAL A 31 5.38 11.73 8.90
N TYR A 32 5.67 11.44 7.64
CA TYR A 32 6.84 11.96 6.95
C TYR A 32 6.70 13.45 6.61
N VAL A 33 5.49 13.91 6.31
CA VAL A 33 5.21 15.36 6.20
C VAL A 33 5.53 16.05 7.53
N LEU A 34 5.02 15.52 8.65
CA LEU A 34 5.27 16.08 9.98
C LEU A 34 6.77 16.07 10.32
N LEU A 35 7.46 14.94 10.08
CA LEU A 35 8.91 14.87 10.29
C LEU A 35 9.68 15.86 9.41
N SER A 36 9.23 16.13 8.18
CA SER A 36 9.86 17.11 7.29
C SER A 36 9.72 18.56 7.77
N TYR A 37 8.66 18.87 8.52
CA TYR A 37 8.41 20.18 9.11
C TYR A 37 9.11 20.37 10.45
N TYR A 38 9.00 19.39 11.36
CA TYR A 38 9.56 19.51 12.70
C TYR A 38 11.06 19.21 12.76
N GLN A 39 11.59 18.42 11.81
CA GLN A 39 13.01 18.04 11.70
C GLN A 39 13.62 17.69 13.06
N THR A 40 12.92 16.84 13.82
CA THR A 40 13.36 16.48 15.17
C THR A 40 14.55 15.53 15.12
N ASP A 41 15.57 15.79 15.92
CA ASP A 41 16.71 14.88 16.11
C ASP A 41 16.42 13.76 17.13
N ASN A 42 15.22 13.78 17.74
CA ASN A 42 14.85 12.80 18.75
C ASN A 42 14.45 11.46 18.11
N ILE A 43 15.38 10.51 18.21
CA ILE A 43 15.26 9.14 17.69
C ILE A 43 13.98 8.44 18.17
N PHE A 44 13.49 8.73 19.38
CA PHE A 44 12.27 8.12 19.89
C PHE A 44 11.05 8.48 19.02
N TRP A 45 10.88 9.77 18.69
CA TRP A 45 9.75 10.22 17.88
C TRP A 45 9.85 9.76 16.42
N ILE A 46 11.06 9.73 15.87
CA ILE A 46 11.32 9.18 14.54
C ILE A 46 10.91 7.70 14.51
N ASN A 47 11.35 6.90 15.48
CA ASN A 47 11.04 5.48 15.53
C ASN A 47 9.53 5.21 15.71
N VAL A 48 8.84 6.02 16.51
CA VAL A 48 7.37 5.90 16.66
C VAL A 48 6.66 6.20 15.34
N ALA A 49 7.07 7.26 14.63
CA ALA A 49 6.51 7.61 13.33
C ALA A 49 6.74 6.49 12.29
N VAL A 50 7.98 5.99 12.18
CA VAL A 50 8.32 4.87 11.29
C VAL A 50 7.58 3.60 11.68
N ALA A 51 7.43 3.31 12.97
CA ALA A 51 6.68 2.13 13.42
C ALA A 51 5.20 2.19 13.01
N ILE A 52 4.55 3.36 13.12
CA ILE A 52 3.17 3.56 12.68
C ILE A 52 3.06 3.34 11.17
N GLU A 53 3.98 3.91 10.40
CA GLU A 53 4.02 3.74 8.95
C GLU A 53 4.21 2.28 8.54
N GLN A 54 5.23 1.60 9.07
CA GLN A 54 5.51 0.20 8.75
C GLN A 54 4.37 -0.75 9.13
N LEU A 55 3.64 -0.45 10.21
CA LEU A 55 2.45 -1.22 10.58
C LEU A 55 1.33 -1.06 9.56
N GLY A 56 1.08 0.18 9.12
CA GLY A 56 0.11 0.51 8.08
C GLY A 56 0.48 -0.09 6.72
N TYR A 57 1.74 0.07 6.31
CA TYR A 57 2.33 -0.53 5.12
C TYR A 57 2.09 -2.04 5.10
N GLY A 58 2.51 -2.76 6.14
CA GLY A 58 2.33 -4.21 6.18
C GLY A 58 0.85 -4.63 6.11
N PHE A 59 -0.05 -3.87 6.75
CA PHE A 59 -1.48 -4.16 6.72
C PHE A 59 -2.07 -3.97 5.32
N GLY A 60 -1.82 -2.82 4.68
CA GLY A 60 -2.35 -2.54 3.34
C GLY A 60 -1.65 -3.33 2.22
N PHE A 61 -0.36 -3.63 2.37
CA PHE A 61 0.39 -4.48 1.43
C PHE A 61 -0.22 -5.89 1.33
N THR A 62 -0.86 -6.37 2.40
CA THR A 62 -1.58 -7.64 2.35
C THR A 62 -2.76 -7.61 1.39
N ALA A 63 -3.49 -6.49 1.29
CA ALA A 63 -4.55 -6.35 0.28
C ALA A 63 -4.00 -6.48 -1.14
N TYR A 64 -2.85 -5.83 -1.39
CA TYR A 64 -2.19 -5.89 -2.69
C TYR A 64 -1.76 -7.31 -3.06
N MET A 65 -1.13 -8.04 -2.13
CA MET A 65 -0.77 -9.45 -2.33
C MET A 65 -2.00 -10.33 -2.60
N LEU A 66 -3.06 -10.21 -1.80
CA LEU A 66 -4.28 -10.98 -2.00
C LEU A 66 -4.94 -10.65 -3.34
N TYR A 67 -4.90 -9.38 -3.77
CA TYR A 67 -5.38 -8.97 -5.08
C TYR A 67 -4.56 -9.59 -6.24
N MET A 68 -3.24 -9.64 -6.13
CA MET A 68 -2.41 -10.33 -7.13
C MET A 68 -2.76 -11.81 -7.24
N ILE A 69 -2.99 -12.49 -6.11
CA ILE A 69 -3.44 -13.88 -6.09
C ILE A 69 -4.79 -14.02 -6.81
N TYR A 70 -5.77 -13.16 -6.49
CA TYR A 70 -7.08 -13.15 -7.14
C TYR A 70 -7.01 -13.04 -8.66
N VAL A 71 -6.23 -12.07 -9.16
CA VAL A 71 -6.05 -11.85 -10.59
C VAL A 71 -5.35 -13.05 -11.25
N SER A 72 -4.38 -13.64 -10.56
CA SER A 72 -3.60 -14.77 -11.09
C SER A 72 -4.37 -16.09 -11.10
N GLU A 73 -5.38 -16.26 -10.25
CA GLU A 73 -6.23 -17.45 -10.22
C GLU A 73 -7.19 -17.56 -11.40
N SER A 74 -7.44 -16.46 -12.12
CA SER A 74 -8.44 -16.36 -13.19
C SER A 74 -8.01 -17.01 -14.52
N GLY A 75 -6.79 -17.53 -14.64
CA GLY A 75 -6.25 -18.10 -15.88
C GLY A 75 -5.73 -19.55 -15.75
N SER A 76 -5.53 -20.21 -16.89
CA SER A 76 -4.96 -21.58 -16.97
C SER A 76 -3.49 -21.64 -16.50
N HIS A 77 -2.76 -20.53 -16.59
CA HIS A 77 -1.34 -20.43 -16.25
C HIS A 77 -1.11 -19.57 -14.99
N LYS A 78 -1.58 -20.05 -13.83
CA LYS A 78 -1.58 -19.29 -12.56
C LYS A 78 -0.19 -18.76 -12.17
N THR A 79 0.85 -19.60 -12.28
CA THR A 79 2.23 -19.22 -11.93
C THR A 79 2.78 -18.13 -12.84
N ALA A 80 2.48 -18.19 -14.15
CA ALA A 80 2.94 -17.18 -15.11
C ALA A 80 2.23 -15.83 -14.87
N HIS A 81 0.93 -15.85 -14.60
CA HIS A 81 0.18 -14.62 -14.27
C HIS A 81 0.68 -14.01 -12.95
N PHE A 82 0.99 -14.83 -11.94
CA PHE A 82 1.55 -14.35 -10.68
C PHE A 82 2.94 -13.72 -10.86
N ALA A 83 3.80 -14.31 -11.69
CA ALA A 83 5.11 -13.73 -12.02
C ALA A 83 4.97 -12.38 -12.75
N ILE A 84 4.04 -12.27 -13.69
CA ILE A 84 3.78 -11.02 -14.43
C ILE A 84 3.26 -9.93 -13.49
N THR A 85 2.28 -10.23 -12.64
CA THR A 85 1.74 -9.26 -11.66
C THR A 85 2.82 -8.80 -10.67
N THR A 86 3.69 -9.69 -10.22
CA THR A 86 4.86 -9.35 -9.40
C THR A 86 5.83 -8.43 -10.16
N GLY A 87 6.03 -8.67 -11.46
CA GLY A 87 6.80 -7.78 -12.33
C GLY A 87 6.21 -6.37 -12.40
N PHE A 88 4.90 -6.25 -12.59
CA PHE A 88 4.20 -4.95 -12.56
C PHE A 88 4.29 -4.25 -11.20
N MET A 89 4.23 -5.00 -10.09
CA MET A 89 4.47 -4.45 -8.76
C MET A 89 5.87 -3.83 -8.65
N ALA A 90 6.90 -4.58 -9.05
CA ALA A 90 8.28 -4.11 -9.00
C ALA A 90 8.50 -2.86 -9.86
N LEU A 91 7.95 -2.85 -11.08
CA LEU A 91 7.98 -1.68 -11.96
C LEU A 91 7.26 -0.48 -11.33
N GLY A 92 6.11 -0.71 -10.69
CA GLY A 92 5.33 0.30 -10.00
C GLY A 92 6.06 0.95 -8.82
N MET A 93 6.98 0.25 -8.16
CA MET A 93 7.85 0.84 -7.13
C MET A 93 9.09 1.51 -7.73
N MET A 94 9.68 0.90 -8.75
CA MET A 94 10.94 1.35 -9.34
C MET A 94 10.80 2.68 -10.07
N ILE A 95 9.75 2.84 -10.89
CA ILE A 95 9.55 4.07 -11.68
C ILE A 95 9.44 5.31 -10.77
N PRO A 96 8.52 5.37 -9.78
CA PRO A 96 8.46 6.50 -8.86
C PRO A 96 9.75 6.71 -8.08
N GLY A 97 10.40 5.62 -7.66
CA GLY A 97 11.70 5.67 -6.96
C GLY A 97 12.77 6.41 -7.77
N MET A 98 12.89 6.11 -9.07
CA MET A 98 13.87 6.76 -9.95
C MET A 98 13.61 8.26 -10.14
N PHE A 99 12.34 8.67 -10.25
CA PHE A 99 11.97 10.08 -10.44
C PHE A 99 11.91 10.89 -9.14
N SER A 100 11.82 10.21 -7.97
CA SER A 100 11.60 10.86 -6.67
C SER A 100 12.68 11.89 -6.32
N GLY A 101 13.96 11.57 -6.53
CA GLY A 101 15.07 12.48 -6.24
C GLY A 101 15.05 13.74 -7.11
N TRP A 102 14.90 13.57 -8.42
CA TRP A 102 14.75 14.70 -9.35
C TRP A 102 13.56 15.58 -8.98
N LEU A 103 12.41 14.98 -8.66
CA LEU A 103 11.22 15.75 -8.28
C LEU A 103 11.45 16.51 -6.98
N GLN A 104 12.06 15.86 -5.97
CA GLN A 104 12.38 16.46 -4.69
C GLN A 104 13.35 17.65 -4.83
N GLU A 105 14.33 17.60 -5.73
CA GLU A 105 15.23 18.72 -6.02
C GLU A 105 14.49 19.92 -6.61
N GLN A 106 13.48 19.70 -7.45
CA GLN A 106 12.72 20.79 -8.09
C GLN A 106 11.74 21.49 -7.15
N ILE A 107 11.01 20.72 -6.33
CA ILE A 107 9.93 21.28 -5.50
C ILE A 107 10.37 21.53 -4.05
N GLY A 108 11.51 20.98 -3.63
CA GLY A 108 12.04 21.06 -2.27
C GLY A 108 11.54 19.95 -1.35
N TYR A 109 12.25 19.73 -0.24
CA TYR A 109 12.06 18.59 0.66
C TYR A 109 10.65 18.50 1.29
N GLN A 110 10.15 19.60 1.86
CA GLN A 110 8.81 19.60 2.50
C GLN A 110 7.69 19.41 1.48
N ASN A 111 7.76 20.13 0.36
CA ASN A 111 6.76 20.05 -0.71
C ASN A 111 6.73 18.67 -1.38
N PHE A 112 7.86 17.95 -1.39
CA PHE A 112 7.92 16.58 -1.87
C PHE A 112 7.01 15.65 -1.08
N PHE A 113 7.05 15.69 0.26
CA PHE A 113 6.15 14.84 1.05
C PHE A 113 4.68 15.24 0.90
N ILE A 114 4.38 16.53 0.78
CA ILE A 114 3.02 16.99 0.48
C ILE A 114 2.56 16.45 -0.89
N TRP A 115 3.45 16.48 -1.88
CA TRP A 115 3.19 15.93 -3.20
C TRP A 115 2.94 14.41 -3.17
N VAL A 116 3.68 13.67 -2.33
CA VAL A 116 3.40 12.25 -2.08
C VAL A 116 1.99 12.07 -1.54
N ILE A 117 1.56 12.88 -0.56
CA ILE A 117 0.20 12.82 -0.02
C ILE A 117 -0.87 13.12 -1.08
N ILE A 118 -0.64 14.11 -1.95
CA ILE A 118 -1.55 14.41 -3.06
C ILE A 118 -1.63 13.22 -4.04
N SER A 119 -0.50 12.54 -4.26
CA SER A 119 -0.40 11.38 -5.17
C SER A 119 -1.14 10.14 -4.65
N ILE A 120 -1.52 10.10 -3.38
CA ILE A 120 -2.39 9.06 -2.80
C ILE A 120 -3.81 9.14 -3.37
N ILE A 121 -4.31 10.34 -3.69
CA ILE A 121 -5.69 10.58 -4.14
C ILE A 121 -6.05 9.71 -5.36
N PRO A 122 -5.28 9.71 -6.47
CA PRO A 122 -5.58 8.85 -7.60
C PRO A 122 -5.50 7.35 -7.24
N ALA A 123 -4.61 6.93 -6.35
CA ALA A 123 -4.51 5.54 -5.92
C ALA A 123 -5.78 5.07 -5.17
N ILE A 124 -6.30 5.89 -4.25
CA ILE A 124 -7.58 5.63 -3.56
C ILE A 124 -8.74 5.63 -4.56
N TRP A 125 -8.73 6.57 -5.50
CA TRP A 125 -9.78 6.68 -6.51
C TRP A 125 -9.86 5.43 -7.39
N VAL A 126 -8.71 4.97 -7.92
CA VAL A 126 -8.64 3.73 -8.71
C VAL A 126 -9.06 2.52 -7.89
N THR A 127 -8.65 2.44 -6.61
CA THR A 127 -9.03 1.35 -5.71
C THR A 127 -10.56 1.18 -5.63
N ARG A 128 -11.32 2.28 -5.66
CA ARG A 128 -12.79 2.23 -5.61
C ARG A 128 -13.43 1.55 -6.82
N PHE A 129 -12.75 1.53 -7.96
CA PHE A 129 -13.24 0.86 -9.18
C PHE A 129 -12.86 -0.61 -9.26
N ILE A 130 -12.03 -1.11 -8.34
CA ILE A 130 -11.61 -2.51 -8.33
C ILE A 130 -12.79 -3.38 -7.88
N ASN A 131 -13.29 -4.19 -8.82
CA ASN A 131 -14.34 -5.17 -8.54
C ASN A 131 -13.73 -6.52 -8.17
N ILE A 132 -13.80 -6.86 -6.90
CA ILE A 132 -13.38 -8.16 -6.35
C ILE A 132 -14.64 -8.96 -6.00
N SER A 133 -14.62 -10.27 -6.24
CA SER A 133 -15.66 -11.16 -5.76
C SER A 133 -15.81 -11.04 -4.22
N PRO A 134 -17.02 -10.84 -3.67
CA PRO A 134 -17.25 -10.71 -2.23
C PRO A 134 -16.78 -11.93 -1.42
N GLU A 135 -16.70 -13.10 -2.06
CA GLU A 135 -16.31 -14.36 -1.44
C GLU A 135 -14.78 -14.57 -1.44
N PHE A 136 -14.04 -13.77 -2.20
CA PHE A 136 -12.59 -13.91 -2.28
C PHE A 136 -11.91 -13.47 -0.98
N GLY A 137 -10.96 -14.29 -0.53
CA GLY A 137 -10.22 -14.10 0.71
C GLY A 137 -10.90 -14.68 1.94
N LYS A 138 -12.22 -14.94 1.93
CA LYS A 138 -12.90 -15.55 3.09
C LYS A 138 -12.44 -17.00 3.31
N LYS A 139 -12.22 -17.38 4.56
CA LYS A 139 -11.97 -18.77 4.93
C LYS A 139 -13.23 -19.59 4.65
N LYS A 140 -13.18 -20.51 3.69
CA LYS A 140 -14.24 -21.51 3.51
C LYS A 140 -14.33 -22.33 4.79
N GLN A 141 -15.50 -22.35 5.44
CA GLN A 141 -15.78 -23.31 6.50
C GLN A 141 -15.73 -24.71 5.87
N ALA A 142 -14.79 -25.52 6.36
CA ALA A 142 -14.69 -26.95 6.06
C ALA A 142 -15.73 -27.71 6.88
#